data_AF-A0A1S1LUI3-F1
#
_entry.id   AF-A0A1S1LUI3-F1
#
_cell.length_a   1.000
_cell.length_b   1.000
_cell.length_c   1.000
_cell.angle_alpha   90.00
_cell.angle_beta   90.00
_cell.angle_gamma   90.00
#
_symmetry.space_group_name_H-M   'P 1'
#
loop_
_entity.id
_entity.type
_entity.pdbx_description
1 polymer ?
#
loop_
_entity_poly.entity_id
_entity_poly.type
_entity_poly.pdbx_seq_one_letter_code
_entity_poly.pdbx_strand_id
1 'polypeptide(L)'
;MTARTVLTRVIAGIPNLLSRTHDPNFIRDPDAFVEVRTPEEVADRIASVLPALLAAEGILLVELPDIEPDGYGGWSVRVPLSEQPWADGEVFLDRTGRIALAGIPLPLPVADSPAVAAALLAVYKAIDTLRAAPPP
;
A
#
# COMPACT_ATOMS: atom_id res chain seq x y z
N MET A 1 -10.17 -15.56 7.41
CA MET A 1 -8.83 -15.27 7.97
C MET A 1 -8.69 -13.75 8.02
N THR A 2 -8.25 -13.15 9.13
CA THR A 2 -8.13 -11.67 9.21
C THR A 2 -6.77 -11.22 8.68
N ALA A 3 -6.68 -9.98 8.18
CA ALA A 3 -5.42 -9.38 7.72
C ALA A 3 -4.31 -9.47 8.79
N ARG A 4 -4.68 -9.25 10.07
CA ARG A 4 -3.78 -9.39 11.22
C ARG A 4 -3.19 -10.80 11.31
N THR A 5 -4.00 -11.85 11.21
CA THR A 5 -3.50 -13.24 11.30
C THR A 5 -2.49 -13.55 10.20
N VAL A 6 -2.74 -13.09 8.97
CA VAL A 6 -1.80 -13.30 7.86
C VAL A 6 -0.51 -12.54 8.10
N LEU A 7 -0.59 -11.26 8.48
CA LEU A 7 0.59 -10.44 8.80
C LEU A 7 1.45 -11.07 9.89
N THR A 8 0.85 -11.51 11.00
CA THR A 8 1.58 -12.17 12.08
C THR A 8 2.28 -13.44 11.60
N ARG A 9 1.60 -14.28 10.81
CA ARG A 9 2.18 -15.51 10.27
C ARG A 9 3.34 -15.22 9.33
N VAL A 10 3.17 -14.26 8.42
CA VAL A 10 4.18 -13.87 7.43
C VAL A 10 5.42 -13.30 8.11
N ILE A 11 5.26 -12.37 9.04
CA ILE A 11 6.38 -11.74 9.77
C ILE A 11 7.13 -12.78 10.62
N ALA A 12 6.41 -13.67 11.31
CA ALA A 12 7.01 -14.72 12.10
C ALA A 12 7.79 -15.75 11.26
N GLY A 13 7.45 -15.90 9.98
CA GLY A 13 8.14 -16.80 9.04
C GLY A 13 9.44 -16.23 8.44
N ILE A 14 9.80 -14.97 8.70
CA ILE A 14 11.00 -14.35 8.12
C ILE A 14 12.25 -14.95 8.78
N PRO A 15 13.15 -15.59 8.01
CA PRO A 15 14.32 -16.25 8.57
C PRO A 15 15.34 -15.25 9.11
N ASN A 16 15.93 -15.60 10.25
CA ASN A 16 16.96 -14.82 10.95
C ASN A 16 16.52 -13.38 11.23
N LEU A 17 15.23 -13.11 11.50
CA LEU A 17 14.73 -11.74 11.59
C LEU A 17 15.43 -10.92 12.69
N LEU A 18 15.46 -11.46 13.92
CA LEU A 18 15.95 -10.76 15.11
C LEU A 18 17.46 -10.87 15.32
N SER A 19 18.05 -11.99 14.92
CA SER A 19 19.48 -12.25 15.07
C SER A 19 19.98 -13.20 14.00
N ARG A 20 21.29 -13.14 13.75
CA ARG A 20 21.99 -14.06 12.87
C ARG A 20 23.21 -14.61 13.60
N THR A 21 23.35 -15.93 13.61
CA THR A 21 24.57 -16.58 14.05
C THR A 21 25.59 -16.55 12.92
N HIS A 22 26.79 -16.07 13.20
CA HIS A 22 27.93 -16.18 12.31
C HIS A 22 28.78 -17.37 12.76
N ASP A 23 28.81 -18.41 11.92
CA ASP A 23 29.70 -19.54 12.13
C ASP A 23 31.10 -19.18 11.63
N PRO A 24 32.17 -19.51 12.39
CA PRO A 24 33.52 -19.14 12.02
C PRO A 24 33.93 -19.83 10.72
N ASN A 25 34.36 -19.04 9.74
CA ASN A 25 35.04 -19.58 8.58
C ASN A 25 36.46 -20.01 8.99
N PHE A 26 36.77 -21.29 8.77
CA PHE A 26 37.96 -22.06 9.21
C PHE A 26 39.34 -21.41 9.00
N ILE A 27 39.45 -20.27 8.32
CA ILE A 27 40.73 -19.73 7.85
C ILE A 27 41.16 -18.43 8.56
N ARG A 28 40.25 -17.59 9.11
CA ARG A 28 40.71 -16.29 9.68
C ARG A 28 39.72 -15.42 10.49
N ASP A 29 38.56 -15.90 10.93
CA ASP A 29 37.57 -15.08 11.65
C ASP A 29 37.47 -15.41 13.16
N PRO A 30 36.98 -14.48 14.00
CA PRO A 30 36.79 -14.68 15.45
C PRO A 30 35.75 -15.76 15.75
N ASP A 31 35.68 -16.17 17.02
CA ASP A 31 34.73 -17.19 17.53
C ASP A 31 33.28 -16.89 17.12
N ALA A 32 32.46 -17.94 17.01
CA ALA A 32 31.05 -17.83 16.66
C ALA A 32 30.35 -16.77 17.52
N PHE A 33 29.74 -15.78 16.88
CA PHE A 33 29.01 -14.74 17.58
C PHE A 33 27.60 -14.55 17.01
N VAL A 34 26.70 -14.11 17.87
CA VAL A 34 25.33 -13.79 17.51
C VAL A 34 25.24 -12.30 17.29
N GLU A 35 25.04 -11.90 16.04
CA GLU A 35 24.71 -10.54 15.68
C GLU A 35 23.23 -10.30 15.98
N VAL A 36 22.95 -9.48 17.00
CA VAL A 36 21.58 -9.04 17.33
C VAL A 36 21.31 -7.77 16.55
N ARG A 37 20.21 -7.77 15.78
CA ARG A 37 19.84 -6.62 14.95
C ARG A 37 19.17 -5.52 15.76
N THR A 38 19.38 -4.28 15.34
CA THR A 38 18.64 -3.15 15.90
C THR A 38 17.19 -3.14 15.40
N PRO A 39 16.28 -2.45 16.10
CA PRO A 39 14.89 -2.32 15.65
C PRO A 39 14.75 -1.77 14.22
N GLU A 40 15.63 -0.84 13.82
CA GLU A 40 15.65 -0.24 12.49
C GLU A 40 16.01 -1.26 11.41
N GLU A 41 17.03 -2.08 11.66
CA GLU A 41 17.44 -3.14 10.73
C GLU A 41 16.37 -4.23 10.59
N VAL A 42 15.68 -4.55 11.69
CA VAL A 42 14.54 -5.46 11.67
C VAL A 42 13.41 -4.87 10.84
N ALA A 43 13.08 -3.59 11.03
CA ALA A 43 12.03 -2.90 10.29
C ALA A 43 12.33 -2.85 8.78
N ASP A 44 13.55 -2.50 8.40
CA ASP A 44 14.01 -2.48 7.00
C ASP A 44 13.92 -3.88 6.35
N ARG A 45 14.33 -4.92 7.10
CA ARG A 45 14.21 -6.29 6.63
C ARG A 45 12.76 -6.74 6.46
N ILE A 46 11.85 -6.35 7.35
CA ILE A 46 10.41 -6.61 7.17
C ILE A 46 9.91 -5.87 5.93
N ALA A 47 10.20 -4.58 5.79
CA ALA A 47 9.75 -3.76 4.68
C ALA A 47 10.19 -4.31 3.32
N SER A 48 11.40 -4.86 3.22
CA SER A 48 11.94 -5.41 1.97
C SER A 48 11.31 -6.73 1.53
N VAL A 49 10.81 -7.57 2.44
CA VAL A 49 10.27 -8.91 2.10
C VAL A 49 8.75 -9.00 2.21
N LEU A 50 8.13 -8.19 3.08
CA LEU A 50 6.71 -8.27 3.39
C LEU A 50 5.80 -8.10 2.16
N PRO A 51 6.03 -7.14 1.24
CA PRO A 51 5.18 -7.00 0.06
C PRO A 51 5.13 -8.27 -0.81
N ALA A 52 6.29 -8.90 -1.03
CA ALA A 52 6.39 -10.13 -1.83
C ALA A 52 5.71 -11.32 -1.13
N LEU A 53 5.87 -11.44 0.20
CA LEU A 53 5.23 -12.50 0.97
C LEU A 53 3.70 -12.33 1.02
N LEU A 54 3.19 -11.10 1.11
CA LEU A 54 1.76 -10.82 1.04
C LEU A 54 1.19 -11.14 -0.35
N ALA A 55 1.91 -10.77 -1.41
CA ALA A 55 1.49 -11.07 -2.78
C ALA A 55 1.36 -12.59 -3.02
N ALA A 56 2.27 -13.41 -2.46
CA ALA A 56 2.20 -14.86 -2.54
C ALA A 56 0.95 -15.46 -1.85
N GLU A 57 0.38 -14.74 -0.88
CA GLU A 57 -0.87 -15.09 -0.18
C GLU A 57 -2.11 -14.50 -0.88
N GLY A 58 -1.95 -13.88 -2.05
CA GLY A 58 -3.03 -13.21 -2.78
C GLY A 58 -3.45 -11.88 -2.15
N ILE A 59 -2.61 -11.28 -1.29
CA ILE A 59 -2.86 -9.97 -0.67
C ILE A 59 -2.03 -8.92 -1.40
N LEU A 60 -2.70 -7.95 -2.02
CA LEU A 60 -2.04 -6.82 -2.66
C LEU A 60 -1.93 -5.66 -1.66
N LEU A 61 -0.71 -5.14 -1.49
CA LEU A 61 -0.47 -3.89 -0.78
C LEU A 61 -0.59 -2.74 -1.79
N VAL A 62 -1.40 -1.74 -1.47
CA VAL A 62 -1.70 -0.60 -2.34
C VAL A 62 -1.55 0.66 -1.51
N GLU A 63 -0.75 1.59 -2.02
CA GLU A 63 -0.68 2.95 -1.50
C GLU A 63 -1.93 3.71 -1.94
N LEU A 64 -2.57 4.39 -1.00
CA LEU A 64 -3.76 5.17 -1.28
C LEU A 64 -3.34 6.55 -1.76
N PRO A 65 -3.79 7.00 -2.94
CA PRO A 65 -3.50 8.34 -3.43
C PRO A 65 -4.15 9.40 -2.53
N ASP A 66 -3.60 10.62 -2.60
CA ASP A 66 -4.15 11.77 -1.92
C ASP A 66 -5.52 12.18 -2.49
N ILE A 67 -6.31 12.83 -1.64
CA ILE A 67 -7.65 13.29 -1.97
C ILE A 67 -7.64 14.82 -1.94
N GLU A 68 -8.14 15.42 -3.01
CA GLU A 68 -8.16 16.87 -3.17
C GLU A 68 -9.61 17.38 -3.32
N PRO A 69 -9.92 18.62 -2.89
CA PRO A 69 -11.22 19.23 -3.19
C PRO A 69 -11.43 19.36 -4.70
N ASP A 70 -12.62 19.01 -5.18
CA ASP A 70 -12.93 19.02 -6.62
C ASP A 70 -13.30 20.42 -7.18
N GLY A 71 -13.37 21.44 -6.32
CA GLY A 71 -13.79 22.81 -6.67
C GLY A 71 -15.32 23.01 -6.81
N TYR A 72 -16.10 21.94 -6.79
CA TYR A 72 -17.58 21.93 -6.82
C TYR A 72 -18.18 21.55 -5.46
N GLY A 73 -17.32 21.40 -4.45
CA GLY A 73 -17.70 21.13 -3.08
C GLY A 73 -17.75 19.66 -2.71
N GLY A 74 -17.26 18.78 -3.58
CA GLY A 74 -16.92 17.40 -3.30
C GLY A 74 -15.41 17.21 -3.22
N TRP A 75 -14.99 15.96 -3.34
CA TRP A 75 -13.60 15.56 -3.33
C TRP A 75 -13.29 14.67 -4.52
N SER A 76 -12.06 14.70 -4.99
CA SER A 76 -11.61 13.93 -6.12
C SER A 76 -10.24 13.33 -5.88
N VAL A 77 -10.01 12.20 -6.54
CA VAL A 77 -8.71 11.56 -6.64
C VAL A 77 -8.38 11.42 -8.11
N ARG A 78 -7.20 11.90 -8.50
CA ARG A 78 -6.68 11.72 -9.85
C ARG A 78 -6.07 10.35 -10.02
N VAL A 79 -6.37 9.74 -11.15
CA VAL A 79 -5.92 8.42 -11.54
C VAL A 79 -5.16 8.56 -12.86
N PRO A 80 -3.81 8.43 -12.85
CA PRO A 80 -3.06 8.38 -14.08
C PRO A 80 -3.43 7.10 -14.85
N LEU A 81 -3.73 7.25 -16.13
CA LEU A 81 -4.19 6.16 -17.00
C LEU A 81 -3.16 5.84 -18.07
N SER A 82 -2.83 4.55 -18.22
CA SER A 82 -1.79 4.08 -19.14
C SER A 82 -2.07 4.39 -20.62
N GLU A 83 -3.33 4.30 -21.05
CA GLU A 83 -3.74 4.56 -22.43
C GLU A 83 -4.05 6.04 -22.71
N GLN A 84 -4.09 6.89 -21.67
CA GLN A 84 -4.38 8.33 -21.78
C GLN A 84 -3.37 9.15 -20.97
N PRO A 85 -2.07 9.10 -21.28
CA PRO A 85 -1.03 9.78 -20.49
C PRO A 85 -1.15 11.32 -20.50
N TRP A 86 -2.00 11.89 -21.36
CA TRP A 86 -2.28 13.33 -21.44
C TRP A 86 -3.52 13.75 -20.63
N ALA A 87 -4.28 12.81 -20.07
CA ALA A 87 -5.50 13.10 -19.32
C ALA A 87 -5.70 12.08 -18.18
N ASP A 88 -5.76 12.58 -16.97
CA ASP A 88 -6.07 11.75 -15.80
C ASP A 88 -7.56 11.40 -15.77
N GLY A 89 -7.86 10.18 -15.34
CA GLY A 89 -9.18 9.82 -14.85
C GLY A 89 -9.39 10.38 -13.45
N GLU A 90 -10.63 10.56 -13.05
CA GLU A 90 -10.96 11.10 -11.73
C GLU A 90 -12.05 10.26 -11.05
N VAL A 91 -11.83 9.97 -9.77
CA VAL A 91 -12.81 9.35 -8.88
C VAL A 91 -13.32 10.42 -7.93
N PHE A 92 -14.60 10.74 -8.01
CA PHE A 92 -15.24 11.80 -7.22
C PHE A 92 -16.05 11.23 -6.07
N LEU A 93 -16.12 11.99 -4.98
CA LEU A 93 -17.05 11.83 -3.88
C LEU A 93 -17.90 13.10 -3.78
N ASP A 94 -19.19 12.97 -4.06
CA ASP A 94 -20.12 14.08 -3.83
C ASP A 94 -20.51 14.20 -2.34
N ARG A 95 -21.14 15.33 -2.00
CA ARG A 95 -21.62 15.61 -0.63
C ARG A 95 -22.70 14.64 -0.15
N THR A 96 -23.38 13.97 -1.06
CA THR A 96 -24.40 12.97 -0.73
C THR A 96 -23.78 11.59 -0.43
N GLY A 97 -22.45 11.46 -0.59
CA GLY A 97 -21.71 10.22 -0.38
C GLY A 97 -21.77 9.27 -1.57
N ARG A 98 -22.05 9.78 -2.78
CA ARG A 98 -22.01 9.00 -4.01
C ARG A 98 -20.64 9.13 -4.67
N ILE A 99 -20.23 8.03 -5.29
CA ILE A 99 -18.99 7.98 -6.06
C ILE A 99 -19.31 8.10 -7.54
N ALA A 100 -18.58 8.95 -8.25
CA ALA A 100 -18.63 9.06 -9.70
C ALA A 100 -17.24 8.83 -10.29
N LEU A 101 -17.19 8.32 -11.52
CA LEU A 101 -15.97 8.13 -12.29
C LEU A 101 -16.06 9.04 -13.52
N ALA A 102 -15.04 9.84 -13.79
CA ALA A 102 -14.92 10.60 -15.04
C ALA A 102 -13.56 10.34 -15.68
N GLY A 103 -13.51 10.36 -17.01
CA GLY A 103 -12.27 10.12 -17.76
C GLY A 103 -11.74 8.69 -17.72
N ILE A 104 -12.31 7.80 -16.89
CA ILE A 104 -11.89 6.40 -16.80
C ILE A 104 -12.51 5.60 -17.98
N PRO A 105 -11.69 4.91 -18.81
CA PRO A 105 -12.17 4.19 -19.98
C PRO A 105 -13.02 2.97 -19.62
N LEU A 106 -13.96 2.68 -20.51
CA LEU A 106 -14.80 1.47 -20.49
C LEU A 106 -14.73 0.84 -21.90
N PRO A 107 -14.08 -0.32 -22.07
CA PRO A 107 -13.46 -1.16 -21.04
C PRO A 107 -12.20 -0.55 -20.39
N LEU A 108 -11.95 -0.89 -19.12
CA LEU A 108 -10.76 -0.46 -18.37
C LEU A 108 -9.58 -1.40 -18.66
N PRO A 109 -8.40 -0.89 -19.04
CA PRO A 109 -7.19 -1.69 -19.14
C PRO A 109 -6.83 -2.34 -17.79
N VAL A 110 -6.46 -3.62 -17.81
CA VAL A 110 -6.10 -4.37 -16.60
C VAL A 110 -4.92 -3.71 -15.86
N ALA A 111 -4.01 -3.07 -16.60
CA ALA A 111 -2.87 -2.34 -16.03
C ALA A 111 -3.30 -1.18 -15.12
N ASP A 112 -4.41 -0.52 -15.41
CA ASP A 112 -4.91 0.63 -14.65
C ASP A 112 -5.83 0.23 -13.48
N SER A 113 -6.20 -1.06 -13.41
CA SER A 113 -7.12 -1.57 -12.38
C SER A 113 -6.65 -1.31 -10.94
N PRO A 114 -5.36 -1.49 -10.58
CA PRO A 114 -4.89 -1.17 -9.24
C PRO A 114 -5.01 0.31 -8.90
N ALA A 115 -4.72 1.20 -9.84
CA ALA A 115 -4.78 2.65 -9.63
C ALA A 115 -6.23 3.13 -9.41
N VAL A 116 -7.16 2.66 -10.24
CA VAL A 116 -8.60 2.96 -10.07
C VAL A 116 -9.13 2.40 -8.75
N ALA A 117 -8.74 1.16 -8.38
CA ALA A 117 -9.14 0.56 -7.11
C ALA A 117 -8.57 1.33 -5.91
N ALA A 118 -7.32 1.77 -5.98
CA ALA A 118 -6.68 2.58 -4.94
C ALA A 118 -7.44 3.90 -4.73
N ALA A 119 -7.83 4.57 -5.81
CA ALA A 119 -8.59 5.81 -5.74
C ALA A 119 -9.98 5.61 -5.12
N LEU A 120 -10.69 4.53 -5.47
CA LEU A 120 -11.95 4.17 -4.82
C LEU A 120 -11.79 3.91 -3.32
N LEU A 121 -10.73 3.21 -2.93
CA LEU A 121 -10.43 2.92 -1.52
C LEU A 121 -10.01 4.17 -0.75
N ALA A 122 -9.26 5.08 -1.37
CA ALA A 122 -8.89 6.37 -0.79
C ALA A 122 -10.16 7.17 -0.45
N VAL A 123 -11.04 7.35 -1.44
CA VAL A 123 -12.33 8.03 -1.26
C VAL A 123 -13.18 7.38 -0.16
N TYR A 124 -13.29 6.05 -0.16
CA TYR A 124 -14.04 5.32 0.87
C TYR A 124 -13.46 5.55 2.27
N LYS A 125 -12.14 5.47 2.43
CA LYS A 125 -11.46 5.66 3.73
C LYS A 125 -11.70 7.06 4.28
N ALA A 126 -11.81 8.07 3.42
CA ALA A 126 -11.97 9.45 3.84
C ALA A 126 -13.43 9.87 4.08
N ILE A 127 -14.43 9.04 3.75
CA ILE A 127 -15.84 9.44 3.75
C ILE A 127 -16.30 10.04 5.09
N ASP A 128 -15.89 9.45 6.21
CA ASP A 128 -16.29 9.92 7.54
C ASP A 128 -15.58 11.22 7.93
N THR A 129 -14.32 11.36 7.55
CA THR A 129 -13.53 12.58 7.78
C THR A 129 -14.06 13.75 6.94
N LEU A 130 -14.41 13.48 5.68
CA LEU A 130 -14.88 14.48 4.73
C LEU A 130 -16.32 14.94 5.05
N ARG A 131 -17.19 14.05 5.51
CA ARG A 131 -18.54 14.42 6.01
C ARG A 131 -18.51 15.33 7.23
N ALA A 132 -17.47 15.23 8.05
CA ALA A 132 -17.30 16.04 9.26
C ALA A 132 -16.62 17.40 9.00
N ALA A 133 -16.00 17.59 7.83
CA ALA A 133 -15.26 18.80 7.50
C ALA A 133 -16.21 19.93 7.01
N PRO A 134 -16.09 21.17 7.53
CA PRO A 134 -16.74 22.31 6.92
C PRO A 134 -16.13 22.59 5.53
N PRO A 135 -16.91 23.15 4.58
CA PRO A 135 -16.43 23.38 3.22
C PRO A 135 -15.23 24.35 3.21
N PRO A 136 -14.27 24.18 2.27
CA PRO A 136 -13.24 25.17 2.00
C PRO A 136 -13.82 26.48 1.44
#